data_AF-A0A5J5HS37-F1
#
_entry.id   AF-A0A5J5HS37-F1
#
_cell.length_a   1.000
_cell.length_b   1.000
_cell.length_c   1.000
_cell.angle_alpha   90.00
_cell.angle_beta   90.00
_cell.angle_gamma   90.00
#
_symmetry.space_group_name_H-M   'P 1'
#
loop_
_entity.id
_entity.type
_entity.pdbx_description
1 polymer ?
#
loop_
_entity_poly.entity_id
_entity_poly.type
_entity_poly.pdbx_seq_one_letter_code
_entity_poly.pdbx_strand_id
1 'polypeptide(L)' 'MSRKQSGAIEPAPRKTLLQWIEAHDGDENRDPMPVCSKQAQALHAQLCHGPITQKHVSDRLAPPAGFRLPPLG' A
#
# COMPACT_ATOMS: atom_id res chain seq x y z
N MET A 1 -41.77 2.79 27.92
CA MET A 1 -40.86 2.47 26.80
C MET A 1 -39.73 1.60 27.34
N SER A 2 -39.89 0.27 27.34
CA SER A 2 -38.87 -0.64 27.86
C SER A 2 -37.73 -0.77 26.85
N ARG A 3 -36.51 -0.41 27.25
CA ARG A 3 -35.30 -0.56 26.44
C ARG A 3 -35.03 -2.05 26.25
N LYS A 4 -35.22 -2.58 25.03
CA LYS A 4 -34.79 -3.94 24.70
C LYS A 4 -33.28 -4.03 24.95
N GLN A 5 -32.90 -4.92 25.85
CA GLN A 5 -31.51 -5.20 26.17
C GLN A 5 -30.92 -5.91 24.94
N SER A 6 -30.11 -5.20 24.15
CA SER A 6 -29.39 -5.82 23.04
C SER A 6 -28.48 -6.91 23.60
N GLY A 7 -28.66 -8.14 23.11
CA GLY A 7 -27.76 -9.25 23.44
C GLY A 7 -26.32 -8.90 23.07
N ALA A 8 -25.36 -9.41 23.85
CA ALA A 8 -23.95 -9.23 23.56
C ALA A 8 -23.63 -9.74 22.15
N ILE A 9 -22.91 -8.93 21.36
CA ILE A 9 -22.40 -9.35 20.05
C ILE A 9 -21.21 -10.25 20.33
N GLU A 10 -21.35 -11.53 20.02
CA GLU A 10 -20.23 -12.47 20.11
C GLU A 10 -19.09 -12.02 19.18
N PRO A 11 -17.84 -12.04 19.65
CA PRO A 11 -16.71 -11.68 18.83
C PRO A 11 -16.62 -12.64 17.65
N ALA A 12 -16.63 -12.09 16.43
CA ALA A 12 -16.44 -12.90 15.24
C ALA A 12 -15.09 -13.66 15.32
N PRO A 13 -15.04 -14.91 14.86
CA PRO A 13 -13.80 -15.66 14.83
C PRO A 13 -12.77 -14.93 13.97
N ARG A 14 -11.63 -14.58 14.58
CA ARG A 14 -10.52 -13.93 13.88
C ARG A 14 -9.68 -15.00 13.20
N LYS A 15 -9.58 -14.92 11.87
CA LYS A 15 -8.60 -15.72 11.12
C LYS A 15 -7.20 -15.37 11.59
N THR A 16 -6.35 -16.38 11.72
CA THR A 16 -4.91 -16.17 11.97
C THR A 16 -4.21 -15.66 10.71
N LEU A 17 -3.04 -15.03 10.84
CA LEU A 17 -2.28 -14.55 9.68
C LEU A 17 -2.02 -15.66 8.64
N LEU A 18 -1.71 -16.89 9.10
CA LEU A 18 -1.51 -18.03 8.21
C LEU A 18 -2.80 -18.37 7.44
N GLN A 19 -3.95 -18.35 8.11
CA GLN A 19 -5.24 -18.59 7.46
C GLN A 19 -5.58 -17.52 6.42
N TRP A 20 -5.24 -16.25 6.67
CA TRP A 20 -5.40 -15.18 5.68
C TRP A 20 -4.55 -15.40 4.43
N ILE A 21 -3.30 -15.86 4.63
CA ILE A 21 -2.36 -16.11 3.52
C ILE A 21 -2.79 -17.35 2.72
N GLU A 22 -3.12 -18.44 3.40
CA GLU A 22 -3.51 -19.71 2.77
C GLU A 22 -4.84 -19.61 2.02
N ALA A 23 -5.81 -18.88 2.57
CA ALA A 23 -7.09 -18.66 1.93
C ALA A 23 -7.05 -17.61 0.83
N HIS A 24 -5.89 -16.96 0.62
CA HIS A 24 -5.72 -15.91 -0.39
C HIS A 24 -6.79 -14.81 -0.29
N ASP A 25 -7.26 -14.57 0.95
CA ASP A 25 -8.36 -13.68 1.26
C ASP A 25 -8.02 -12.26 0.77
N GLY A 26 -8.58 -11.86 -0.39
CA GLY A 26 -8.39 -10.54 -0.99
C GLY A 26 -7.76 -10.51 -2.38
N ASP A 27 -7.29 -11.63 -2.94
CA ASP A 27 -6.77 -11.67 -4.32
C ASP A 27 -7.77 -12.29 -5.32
N GLU A 28 -8.91 -12.78 -4.83
CA GLU A 28 -9.95 -13.41 -5.68
C GLU A 28 -10.69 -12.40 -6.57
N ASN A 29 -10.58 -11.12 -6.23
CA ASN A 29 -11.09 -9.99 -7.00
C ASN A 29 -9.93 -9.06 -7.34
N ARG A 30 -8.99 -9.53 -8.16
CA ARG A 30 -8.25 -8.59 -9.00
C ARG A 30 -9.27 -7.97 -9.94
N ASP A 31 -9.82 -6.84 -9.51
CA ASP A 31 -10.50 -5.92 -10.42
C ASP A 31 -9.65 -5.84 -11.69
N PRO A 32 -10.26 -5.93 -12.88
CA PRO A 32 -9.49 -5.77 -14.10
C PRO A 32 -8.69 -4.49 -13.97
N MET A 33 -7.36 -4.60 -14.05
CA MET A 33 -6.48 -3.43 -13.96
C MET A 33 -7.10 -2.34 -14.85
N PRO A 34 -7.26 -1.11 -14.34
CA PRO A 34 -7.89 -0.06 -15.11
C PRO A 34 -7.16 0.04 -16.45
N VAL A 35 -7.91 -0.10 -17.54
CA VAL A 35 -7.34 -0.09 -18.88
C VAL A 35 -6.71 1.28 -19.10
N CYS A 36 -5.38 1.35 -19.02
CA CYS A 36 -4.65 2.57 -19.33
C CYS A 36 -4.89 2.97 -20.79
N SER A 37 -5.06 4.27 -21.05
CA SER A 37 -5.09 4.77 -22.42
C SER A 37 -3.75 4.46 -23.09
N LYS A 38 -3.76 4.28 -24.43
CA LYS A 38 -2.53 4.05 -25.21
C LYS A 38 -1.49 5.15 -24.98
N GLN A 39 -1.95 6.39 -24.75
CA GLN A 39 -1.10 7.53 -24.43
C GLN A 39 -0.44 7.37 -23.05
N ALA A 40 -1.19 6.96 -22.02
CA ALA A 40 -0.66 6.71 -20.68
C ALA A 40 0.35 5.56 -20.69
N GLN A 41 0.10 4.50 -21.46
CA GLN A 41 1.02 3.37 -21.62
C GLN A 41 2.31 3.78 -22.35
N ALA A 42 2.20 4.59 -23.40
CA ALA A 42 3.36 5.13 -24.11
C ALA A 42 4.21 6.04 -23.23
N LEU A 43 3.57 6.90 -22.41
CA LEU A 43 4.25 7.76 -21.44
C LEU A 43 4.94 6.94 -20.35
N HIS A 44 4.29 5.91 -19.81
CA HIS A 44 4.90 4.99 -18.86
C HIS A 44 6.13 4.29 -19.46
N ALA A 45 6.03 3.81 -20.70
CA ALA A 45 7.16 3.20 -21.40
C ALA A 45 8.32 4.19 -21.58
N GLN A 46 8.04 5.46 -21.90
CA GLN A 46 9.06 6.51 -22.02
C GLN A 46 9.71 6.85 -20.67
N LEU A 47 8.95 6.86 -19.57
CA LEU A 47 9.50 7.10 -18.23
C LEU A 47 10.36 5.93 -17.73
N CYS A 48 9.97 4.69 -18.01
CA CYS A 48 10.71 3.51 -17.58
C CYS A 48 11.97 3.22 -18.42
N HIS A 49 11.97 3.57 -19.72
CA HIS A 49 13.05 3.23 -20.65
C HIS A 49 13.82 4.45 -21.17
N GLY A 50 13.37 5.66 -20.86
CA GLY A 50 14.09 6.89 -21.20
C GLY A 50 15.42 6.94 -20.45
N PRO A 51 16.46 7.57 -21.04
CA PRO A 51 17.69 7.80 -20.31
C PRO A 51 17.34 8.68 -19.10
N ILE A 52 17.65 8.21 -17.89
CA ILE A 52 17.56 9.00 -16.66
C ILE A 52 18.65 10.08 -16.76
N THR A 53 18.41 11.11 -17.58
CA THR A 53 19.31 12.28 -17.75
C THR A 53 19.08 13.34 -16.70
N GLN A 54 18.38 13.00 -15.63
CA GLN A 54 18.50 13.74 -14.40
C GLN A 54 19.51 12.97 -13.56
N LYS A 55 20.63 13.61 -13.29
CA LYS A 55 21.23 13.50 -11.96
C LYS A 55 20.07 13.75 -11.00
N HIS A 56 19.38 12.69 -10.61
CA HIS A 56 18.55 12.66 -9.43
C HIS A 56 19.57 12.78 -8.30
N VAL A 57 20.13 13.99 -8.14
CA VAL A 57 20.53 14.50 -6.85
C VAL A 57 19.29 14.18 -6.05
N SER A 58 19.42 13.15 -5.25
CA SER A 58 18.33 12.66 -4.48
C SER A 58 17.86 13.89 -3.73
N ASP A 59 16.65 14.37 -4.00
CA ASP A 59 15.91 15.19 -3.06
C ASP A 59 15.61 14.29 -1.85
N ARG A 60 16.66 13.74 -1.24
CA ARG A 60 16.66 13.27 0.12
C ARG A 60 16.40 14.53 0.88
N LEU A 61 15.12 14.77 1.14
CA LEU A 61 14.67 15.75 2.11
C LEU A 61 15.60 15.60 3.31
N ALA A 62 16.39 16.64 3.57
CA ALA A 62 17.26 16.63 4.72
C ALA A 62 16.35 16.39 5.94
N PRO A 63 16.69 15.45 6.83
CA PRO A 63 15.86 15.22 7.99
C PRO A 63 15.74 16.53 8.76
N PRO A 64 14.53 16.89 9.24
CA PRO A 64 14.35 18.10 10.02
C PRO A 64 15.34 18.13 11.20
N ALA A 65 15.80 19.32 11.56
CA ALA A 65 16.79 19.51 12.62
C ALA A 65 16.32 18.80 13.90
N GLY A 66 17.10 17.83 14.38
CA GLY A 66 16.77 16.99 15.55
C GLY A 66 16.52 15.51 15.26
N PHE A 67 16.25 15.12 14.00
CA PHE A 67 16.09 13.71 13.59
C PHE A 67 17.39 13.09 13.05
N ARG A 68 18.53 13.42 13.66
CA ARG A 68 19.79 12.75 13.31
C ARG A 68 19.84 11.41 14.04
N LEU A 69 19.91 10.33 13.29
CA LEU A 69 20.20 9.02 13.87
C LEU A 69 21.58 9.07 14.54
N PRO A 70 21.75 8.45 15.72
CA PRO A 70 23.07 8.31 16.33
C PRO A 70 24.00 7.50 15.41
N PRO A 71 25.33 7.74 15.46
CA PRO A 71 26.27 6.96 14.67
C PRO A 71 26.13 5.47 15.02
N LEU A 72 26.11 4.64 14.00
CA LEU A 72 26.15 3.19 14.18
C LEU A 72 27.60 2.81 14.48
N GLY A 73 27.91 2.64 15.76
CA GLY A 73 29.08 1.90 16.27
C GLY A 73 30.45 2.43 15.88
#